data_AF-A0A970IGC6-F1
#
_entry.id   AF-A0A970IGC6-F1
#
_cell.length_a   1.000
_cell.length_b   1.000
_cell.length_c   1.000
_cell.angle_alpha   90.00
_cell.angle_beta   90.00
_cell.angle_gamma   90.00
#
_symmetry.space_group_name_H-M   'P 1'
#
loop_
_entity.id
_entity.type
_entity.pdbx_description
1 polymer ?
#
loop_
_entity_poly.entity_id
_entity_poly.type
_entity_poly.pdbx_seq_one_letter_code
_entity_poly.pdbx_strand_id
1 'polypeptide(L)'
;DLAKSRAMLTLVKSLEDDNFRVILQPRAGLDYFKPDLEEAKIQLAAVTALMDDIDPHDETSPPIIHVVSYSEASHLATPDIINESIKITQYSLQKYRQLRRDDKIEDMSRRQDVRERMLELIDAAKTVISGIESSVTDPYSAQGLYTIFASGFLPVPYLWGEVDEFIYAKFWRTKPVKGGIKIVDENDRPVTYHKVVDYAKGNIKEIEGRIPSFL
;
A
#
# COMPACT_ATOMS: atom_id res chain seq x y z
N ASP A 1 4.05 3.81 7.00
CA ASP A 1 3.16 4.09 5.84
C ASP A 1 3.53 5.29 5.00
N LEU A 2 3.98 6.42 5.56
CA LEU A 2 4.37 7.60 4.78
C LEU A 2 5.28 7.30 3.58
N ALA A 3 6.37 6.57 3.80
CA ALA A 3 7.29 6.18 2.73
C ALA A 3 6.59 5.40 1.60
N LYS A 4 5.66 4.51 1.94
CA LYS A 4 4.87 3.72 1.00
C LYS A 4 3.90 4.59 0.21
N SER A 5 3.13 5.44 0.91
CA SER A 5 2.17 6.34 0.27
C SER A 5 2.85 7.34 -0.66
N ARG A 6 3.97 7.93 -0.24
CA ARG A 6 4.77 8.86 -1.06
C ARG A 6 5.39 8.15 -2.27
N ALA A 7 5.97 6.95 -2.08
CA ALA A 7 6.50 6.15 -3.19
C ALA A 7 5.43 5.82 -4.23
N MET A 8 4.26 5.35 -3.76
CA MET A 8 3.10 5.08 -4.61
C MET A 8 2.66 6.33 -5.38
N LEU A 9 2.52 7.47 -4.71
CA LEU A 9 2.14 8.72 -5.37
C LEU A 9 3.19 9.17 -6.39
N THR A 10 4.48 9.08 -6.07
CA THR A 10 5.56 9.41 -7.02
C THR A 10 5.46 8.58 -8.29
N LEU A 11 5.16 7.27 -8.17
CA LEU A 11 5.04 6.38 -9.32
C LEU A 11 3.74 6.61 -10.09
N VAL A 12 2.61 6.76 -9.41
CA VAL A 12 1.29 6.85 -10.07
C VAL A 12 1.07 8.23 -10.68
N LYS A 13 1.56 9.31 -10.05
CA LYS A 13 1.47 10.67 -10.62
C LYS A 13 2.29 10.84 -11.90
N SER A 14 3.28 9.99 -12.18
CA SER A 14 3.98 10.04 -13.48
C SER A 14 3.12 9.58 -14.65
N LEU A 15 1.94 9.01 -14.39
CA LEU A 15 0.95 8.63 -15.40
C LEU A 15 -0.02 9.78 -15.72
N GLU A 16 0.03 10.89 -14.98
CA GLU A 16 -0.85 12.04 -15.24
C GLU A 16 -0.51 12.71 -16.58
N ASP A 17 -1.56 13.04 -17.34
CA ASP A 17 -1.50 13.81 -18.57
C ASP A 17 -2.79 14.63 -18.73
N ASP A 18 -3.02 15.22 -19.91
CA ASP A 18 -4.21 16.04 -20.17
C ASP A 18 -5.54 15.25 -20.06
N ASN A 19 -5.50 13.91 -20.08
CA ASN A 19 -6.65 13.01 -20.06
C ASN A 19 -6.74 12.14 -18.80
N PHE A 20 -5.67 12.02 -18.01
CA PHE A 20 -5.62 11.19 -16.80
C PHE A 20 -5.17 11.97 -15.58
N ARG A 21 -5.97 11.94 -14.52
CA ARG A 21 -5.70 12.62 -13.26
C ARG A 21 -5.76 11.66 -12.08
N VAL A 22 -4.81 11.79 -11.16
CA VAL A 22 -4.69 10.97 -9.95
C VAL A 22 -5.27 11.74 -8.76
N ILE A 23 -6.25 11.14 -8.09
CA ILE A 23 -6.86 11.68 -6.87
C ILE A 23 -6.50 10.78 -5.69
N LEU A 24 -5.81 11.35 -4.70
CA LEU A 24 -5.37 10.65 -3.51
C LEU A 24 -6.53 10.48 -2.51
N GLN A 25 -6.80 9.24 -2.10
CA GLN A 25 -7.72 8.92 -1.00
C GLN A 25 -7.05 7.94 -0.01
N PRO A 26 -6.41 8.42 1.08
CA PRO A 26 -5.93 7.53 2.13
C PRO A 26 -7.07 7.03 3.01
N ARG A 27 -6.78 5.92 3.70
CA ARG A 27 -7.66 5.24 4.66
C ARG A 27 -6.80 4.68 5.79
N ALA A 28 -7.33 4.67 7.01
CA ALA A 28 -6.75 3.95 8.13
C ALA A 28 -6.74 2.43 7.87
N GLY A 29 -5.68 1.73 8.32
CA GLY A 29 -5.59 0.28 8.20
C GLY A 29 -6.65 -0.43 9.05
N LEU A 30 -7.20 -1.55 8.56
CA LEU A 30 -8.22 -2.32 9.27
C LEU A 30 -7.72 -2.81 10.64
N ASP A 31 -6.54 -3.43 10.66
CA ASP A 31 -5.95 -4.02 11.87
C ASP A 31 -5.35 -2.98 12.84
N TYR A 32 -5.49 -1.68 12.54
CA TYR A 32 -4.95 -0.62 13.37
C TYR A 32 -5.79 -0.37 14.62
N PHE A 33 -7.12 -0.45 14.50
CA PHE A 33 -8.04 -0.07 15.56
C PHE A 33 -8.11 -1.09 16.70
N LYS A 34 -8.14 -0.60 17.94
CA LYS A 34 -8.37 -1.42 19.13
C LYS A 34 -9.87 -1.58 19.41
N PRO A 35 -10.30 -2.68 20.04
CA PRO A 35 -11.69 -2.84 20.46
C PRO A 35 -12.13 -1.83 21.53
N ASP A 36 -11.18 -1.26 22.30
CA ASP A 36 -11.44 -0.16 23.23
C ASP A 36 -11.77 1.11 22.45
N LEU A 37 -12.97 1.66 22.67
CA LEU A 37 -13.48 2.75 21.85
C LEU A 37 -12.74 4.07 22.09
N GLU A 38 -12.26 4.33 23.30
CA GLU A 38 -11.52 5.55 23.60
C GLU A 38 -10.13 5.51 22.94
N GLU A 39 -9.43 4.38 23.04
CA GLU A 39 -8.18 4.15 22.32
C GLU A 39 -8.39 4.23 20.80
N ALA A 40 -9.47 3.66 20.28
CA ALA A 40 -9.79 3.72 18.85
C ALA A 40 -10.07 5.14 18.34
N LYS A 41 -10.71 6.00 19.14
CA LYS A 41 -10.88 7.43 18.81
C LYS A 41 -9.55 8.18 18.77
N ILE A 42 -8.66 7.90 19.72
CA ILE A 42 -7.29 8.45 19.73
C ILE A 42 -6.52 7.99 18.49
N GLN A 43 -6.64 6.71 18.14
CA GLN A 43 -6.06 6.14 16.93
C GLN A 43 -6.62 6.80 15.65
N LEU A 44 -7.94 7.03 15.57
CA LEU A 44 -8.55 7.74 14.45
C LEU A 44 -7.99 9.15 14.28
N ALA A 45 -7.81 9.88 15.39
CA ALA A 45 -7.17 11.20 15.38
C ALA A 45 -5.70 11.12 14.90
N ALA A 46 -4.93 10.17 15.44
CA ALA A 46 -3.51 9.99 15.12
C ALA A 46 -3.28 9.59 13.65
N VAL A 47 -4.06 8.65 13.12
CA VAL A 47 -3.94 8.23 11.72
C VAL A 47 -4.41 9.34 10.77
N THR A 48 -5.35 10.19 11.20
CA THR A 48 -5.74 11.38 10.43
C THR A 48 -4.55 12.35 10.25
N ALA A 49 -3.80 12.63 11.31
CA ALA A 49 -2.57 13.41 11.21
C ALA A 49 -1.54 12.74 10.28
N LEU A 50 -1.38 11.42 10.36
CA LEU A 50 -0.48 10.68 9.48
C LEU A 50 -0.90 10.73 8.00
N MET A 51 -2.20 10.81 7.71
CA MET A 51 -2.72 10.96 6.35
C MET A 51 -2.42 12.36 5.78
N ASP A 52 -2.47 13.41 6.60
CA ASP A 52 -2.04 14.77 6.24
C ASP A 52 -0.52 14.83 5.96
N ASP A 53 0.28 14.11 6.76
CA ASP A 53 1.73 14.01 6.57
C ASP A 53 2.16 13.32 5.26
N ILE A 54 1.25 12.74 4.48
CA ILE A 54 1.61 12.20 3.16
C ILE A 54 2.15 13.33 2.27
N ASP A 55 1.50 14.50 2.30
CA ASP A 55 1.90 15.71 1.57
C ASP A 55 1.78 16.95 2.49
N PRO A 56 2.71 17.10 3.46
CA PRO A 56 2.54 18.01 4.60
C PRO A 56 2.59 19.50 4.24
N HIS A 57 2.97 19.82 2.99
CA HIS A 57 3.11 21.20 2.49
C HIS A 57 1.97 21.61 1.55
N ASP A 58 1.00 20.73 1.32
CA ASP A 58 -0.20 21.00 0.52
C ASP A 58 -1.46 20.77 1.37
N GLU A 59 -2.04 21.84 1.90
CA GLU A 59 -3.29 21.74 2.68
C GLU A 59 -4.52 21.37 1.83
N THR A 60 -4.41 21.32 0.50
CA THR A 60 -5.46 20.74 -0.36
C THR A 60 -5.35 19.20 -0.46
N SER A 61 -4.25 18.64 0.04
CA SER A 61 -3.97 17.21 0.10
C SER A 61 -4.14 16.64 1.52
N PRO A 62 -4.64 15.40 1.69
CA PRO A 62 -5.32 14.62 0.66
C PRO A 62 -6.69 15.25 0.29
N PRO A 63 -7.09 15.21 -0.99
CA PRO A 63 -8.37 15.77 -1.44
C PRO A 63 -9.59 15.00 -0.92
N ILE A 64 -9.41 13.71 -0.60
CA ILE A 64 -10.45 12.85 -0.04
C ILE A 64 -9.85 12.07 1.11
N ILE A 65 -10.54 11.94 2.25
CA ILE A 65 -10.18 11.00 3.32
C ILE A 65 -11.30 9.97 3.46
N HIS A 66 -10.97 8.69 3.36
CA HIS A 66 -11.90 7.63 3.73
C HIS A 66 -11.96 7.51 5.26
N VAL A 67 -13.05 7.99 5.85
CA VAL A 67 -13.27 7.90 7.30
C VAL A 67 -13.70 6.48 7.67
N VAL A 68 -12.86 5.80 8.45
CA VAL A 68 -13.19 4.51 9.07
C VAL A 68 -13.90 4.78 10.40
N SER A 69 -14.83 3.92 10.78
CA SER A 69 -15.46 3.99 12.09
C SER A 69 -14.45 3.68 13.20
N TYR A 70 -14.43 4.46 14.28
CA TYR A 70 -13.64 4.07 15.46
C TYR A 70 -14.15 2.76 16.10
N SER A 71 -15.35 2.27 15.75
CA SER A 71 -15.88 1.00 16.26
C SER A 71 -15.45 -0.23 15.45
N GLU A 72 -14.63 -0.07 14.40
CA GLU A 72 -14.26 -1.11 13.42
C GLU A 72 -13.86 -2.46 14.05
N ALA A 73 -13.07 -2.42 15.13
CA ALA A 73 -12.56 -3.61 15.81
C ALA A 73 -13.50 -4.15 16.92
N SER A 74 -14.70 -3.57 17.07
CA SER A 74 -15.62 -3.83 18.18
C SER A 74 -17.00 -4.27 17.70
N HIS A 75 -17.69 -3.45 16.90
CA HIS A 75 -19.05 -3.71 16.47
C HIS A 75 -19.41 -2.93 15.20
N LEU A 76 -20.57 -3.23 14.61
CA LEU A 76 -21.06 -2.54 13.43
C LEU A 76 -21.33 -1.06 13.72
N ALA A 77 -20.82 -0.21 12.84
CA ALA A 77 -20.99 1.23 12.95
C ALA A 77 -22.45 1.64 12.70
N THR A 78 -23.00 2.44 13.62
CA THR A 78 -24.29 3.12 13.45
C THR A 78 -24.08 4.50 12.80
N PRO A 79 -25.14 5.15 12.29
CA PRO A 79 -25.04 6.51 11.76
C PRO A 79 -24.41 7.52 12.74
N ASP A 80 -24.68 7.39 14.04
CA ASP A 80 -24.11 8.27 15.07
C ASP A 80 -22.61 8.06 15.24
N ILE A 81 -22.16 6.80 15.24
CA ILE A 81 -20.74 6.44 15.31
C ILE A 81 -19.99 6.98 14.08
N ILE A 82 -20.59 6.87 12.90
CA ILE A 82 -20.00 7.41 11.67
C ILE A 82 -19.93 8.94 11.74
N ASN A 83 -20.98 9.62 12.18
CA ASN A 83 -20.99 11.06 12.35
C ASN A 83 -19.91 11.54 13.35
N GLU A 84 -19.75 10.85 14.48
CA GLU A 84 -18.67 11.15 15.43
C GLU A 84 -17.28 10.89 14.84
N SER A 85 -17.09 9.78 14.12
CA SER A 85 -15.83 9.48 13.43
C SER A 85 -15.47 10.59 12.41
N ILE A 86 -16.44 11.08 11.64
CA ILE A 86 -16.24 12.19 10.70
C ILE A 86 -15.82 13.46 11.45
N LYS A 87 -16.48 13.80 12.55
CA LYS A 87 -16.14 14.97 13.38
C LYS A 87 -14.73 14.88 13.95
N ILE A 88 -14.34 13.71 14.46
CA ILE A 88 -12.98 13.45 14.96
C ILE A 88 -11.97 13.69 13.83
N THR A 89 -12.15 13.03 12.68
CA THR A 89 -11.25 13.21 11.53
C THR A 89 -11.16 14.66 11.08
N GLN A 90 -12.28 15.36 10.89
CA GLN A 90 -12.27 16.77 10.48
C GLN A 90 -11.55 17.67 11.48
N TYR A 91 -11.86 17.53 12.77
CA TYR A 91 -11.24 18.34 13.81
C TYR A 91 -9.75 18.05 13.93
N SER A 92 -9.35 16.77 13.94
CA SER A 92 -7.95 16.34 14.00
C SER A 92 -7.14 16.88 12.83
N LEU A 93 -7.68 16.82 11.60
CA LEU A 93 -7.01 17.37 10.42
C LEU A 93 -6.76 18.87 10.54
N GLN A 94 -7.81 19.64 10.85
CA GLN A 94 -7.72 21.09 11.01
C GLN A 94 -6.75 21.47 12.14
N LYS A 95 -6.81 20.74 13.27
CA LYS A 95 -5.96 21.01 14.41
C LYS A 95 -4.51 20.67 14.12
N TYR A 96 -4.23 19.57 13.43
CA TYR A 96 -2.88 19.16 13.07
C TYR A 96 -2.21 20.17 12.13
N ARG A 97 -2.93 20.65 11.11
CA ARG A 97 -2.47 21.73 10.23
C ARG A 97 -2.22 23.04 10.98
N GLN A 98 -3.10 23.40 11.92
CA GLN A 98 -2.87 24.56 12.79
C GLN A 98 -1.57 24.41 13.58
N LEU A 99 -1.35 23.24 14.20
CA LEU A 99 -0.11 22.97 14.94
C LEU A 99 1.13 23.02 14.03
N ARG A 100 1.01 22.61 12.76
CA ARG A 100 2.08 22.75 11.75
C ARG A 100 2.44 24.20 11.50
N ARG A 101 1.45 25.06 11.25
CA ARG A 101 1.65 26.50 11.02
C ARG A 101 2.26 27.20 12.23
N ASP A 102 1.93 26.72 13.43
CA ASP A 102 2.49 27.21 14.69
C ASP A 102 3.89 26.65 15.01
N ASP A 103 4.48 25.81 14.14
CA ASP A 103 5.76 25.11 14.36
C ASP A 103 5.78 24.24 15.62
N LYS A 104 4.62 23.66 15.97
CA LYS A 104 4.44 22.82 17.18
C LYS A 104 4.53 21.32 16.92
N ILE A 105 4.78 20.92 15.68
CA ILE A 105 4.94 19.53 15.28
C ILE A 105 6.14 19.39 14.35
N GLU A 106 6.72 18.18 14.33
CA GLU A 106 7.82 17.87 13.44
C GLU A 106 7.36 17.83 11.97
N ASP A 107 8.22 18.34 11.08
CA ASP A 107 8.02 18.23 9.64
C ASP A 107 8.46 16.84 9.13
N MET A 108 7.50 15.93 8.97
CA MET A 108 7.72 14.57 8.50
C MET A 108 8.27 14.46 7.07
N SER A 109 8.34 15.56 6.30
CA SER A 109 9.05 15.59 5.01
C SER A 109 10.58 15.58 5.16
N ARG A 110 11.11 16.02 6.31
CA ARG A 110 12.56 16.15 6.58
C ARG A 110 13.19 14.88 7.16
N ARG A 111 12.36 13.88 7.45
CA ARG A 111 12.76 12.59 8.03
C ARG A 111 13.57 11.76 7.04
N GLN A 112 14.87 11.61 7.29
CA GLN A 112 15.80 10.87 6.42
C GLN A 112 15.41 9.38 6.30
N ASP A 113 15.00 8.76 7.40
CA ASP A 113 14.53 7.37 7.45
C ASP A 113 13.31 7.13 6.55
N VAL A 114 12.38 8.08 6.49
CA VAL A 114 11.22 8.03 5.60
C VAL A 114 11.64 8.16 4.13
N ARG A 115 12.57 9.08 3.83
CA ARG A 115 13.09 9.30 2.47
C ARG A 115 13.84 8.08 1.94
N GLU A 116 14.73 7.50 2.73
CA GLU A 116 15.51 6.31 2.36
C GLU A 116 14.58 5.13 2.07
N ARG A 117 13.60 4.89 2.95
CA ARG A 117 12.60 3.83 2.74
C ARG A 117 11.72 4.08 1.52
N MET A 118 11.38 5.33 1.22
CA MET A 118 10.61 5.69 0.03
C MET A 118 11.39 5.36 -1.24
N LEU A 119 12.67 5.74 -1.31
CA LEU A 119 13.54 5.44 -2.46
C LEU A 119 13.73 3.94 -2.64
N GLU A 120 13.91 3.18 -1.56
CA GLU A 120 13.97 1.72 -1.60
C GLU A 120 12.69 1.10 -2.19
N LEU A 121 11.52 1.62 -1.81
CA LEU A 121 10.23 1.13 -2.33
C LEU A 121 10.01 1.50 -3.80
N ILE A 122 10.45 2.68 -4.24
CA ILE A 122 10.40 3.10 -5.65
C ILE A 122 11.29 2.18 -6.50
N ASP A 123 12.52 1.93 -6.07
CA ASP A 123 13.47 1.07 -6.76
C ASP A 123 12.95 -0.39 -6.85
N ALA A 124 12.41 -0.90 -5.74
CA ALA A 124 11.76 -2.20 -5.69
C ALA A 124 10.61 -2.33 -6.69
N ALA A 125 9.68 -1.36 -6.71
CA ALA A 125 8.54 -1.37 -7.61
C ALA A 125 9.00 -1.31 -9.08
N LYS A 126 9.95 -0.44 -9.41
CA LYS A 126 10.52 -0.34 -10.77
C LYS A 126 11.22 -1.61 -11.21
N THR A 127 11.94 -2.27 -10.31
CA THR A 127 12.58 -3.57 -10.57
C THR A 127 11.55 -4.62 -10.96
N VAL A 128 10.44 -4.70 -10.22
CA VAL A 128 9.35 -5.64 -10.52
C VAL A 128 8.65 -5.28 -11.83
N ILE A 129 8.28 -4.01 -12.04
CA ILE A 129 7.61 -3.54 -13.27
C ILE A 129 8.48 -3.82 -14.50
N SER A 130 9.77 -3.47 -14.47
CA SER A 130 10.69 -3.76 -15.57
C SER A 130 10.88 -5.27 -15.77
N GLY A 131 10.90 -6.06 -14.69
CA GLY A 131 10.90 -7.51 -14.74
C GLY A 131 9.67 -8.08 -15.48
N ILE A 132 8.49 -7.53 -15.22
CA ILE A 132 7.23 -7.87 -15.89
C ILE A 132 7.29 -7.49 -17.37
N GLU A 133 7.53 -6.22 -17.68
CA GLU A 133 7.48 -5.67 -19.05
C GLU A 133 8.52 -6.32 -19.98
N SER A 134 9.64 -6.78 -19.43
CA SER A 134 10.68 -7.49 -20.19
C SER A 134 10.41 -8.97 -20.42
N SER A 135 9.42 -9.57 -19.75
CA SER A 135 9.25 -11.03 -19.71
C SER A 135 7.86 -11.53 -20.05
N VAL A 136 6.83 -10.73 -19.81
CA VAL A 136 5.43 -11.10 -20.06
C VAL A 136 4.98 -10.40 -21.33
N THR A 137 4.46 -11.19 -22.29
CA THR A 137 3.88 -10.65 -23.52
C THR A 137 2.56 -9.95 -23.20
N ASP A 138 2.37 -8.73 -23.74
CA ASP A 138 1.18 -7.91 -23.53
C ASP A 138 0.75 -7.84 -22.04
N PRO A 139 1.63 -7.31 -21.17
CA PRO A 139 1.51 -7.45 -19.71
C PRO A 139 0.25 -6.79 -19.12
N TYR A 140 -0.35 -5.86 -19.86
CA TYR A 140 -1.53 -5.11 -19.43
C TYR A 140 -2.85 -5.66 -19.98
N SER A 141 -2.82 -6.77 -20.71
CA SER A 141 -4.02 -7.52 -21.09
C SER A 141 -4.54 -8.39 -19.95
N ALA A 142 -5.77 -8.90 -20.07
CA ALA A 142 -6.31 -9.87 -19.11
C ALA A 142 -5.40 -11.11 -18.97
N GLN A 143 -4.85 -11.57 -20.09
CA GLN A 143 -3.93 -12.70 -20.11
C GLN A 143 -2.57 -12.37 -19.49
N GLY A 144 -2.03 -11.19 -19.81
CA GLY A 144 -0.78 -10.70 -19.21
C GLY A 144 -0.90 -10.55 -17.69
N LEU A 145 -1.98 -9.94 -17.20
CA LEU A 145 -2.26 -9.79 -15.77
C LEU A 145 -2.39 -11.14 -15.06
N TYR A 146 -3.05 -12.11 -15.70
CA TYR A 146 -3.09 -13.49 -15.19
C TYR A 146 -1.69 -14.08 -15.09
N THR A 147 -0.90 -14.02 -16.16
CA THR A 147 0.46 -14.56 -16.20
C THR A 147 1.36 -13.90 -15.16
N ILE A 148 1.26 -12.58 -14.98
CA ILE A 148 1.99 -11.81 -13.95
C ILE A 148 1.69 -12.36 -12.55
N PHE A 149 0.41 -12.46 -12.22
CA PHE A 149 -0.03 -12.89 -10.90
C PHE A 149 0.32 -14.35 -10.65
N ALA A 150 -0.09 -15.25 -11.56
CA ALA A 150 0.09 -16.68 -11.44
C ALA A 150 1.56 -17.13 -11.47
N SER A 151 2.44 -16.39 -12.16
CA SER A 151 3.89 -16.70 -12.16
C SER A 151 4.60 -16.26 -10.87
N GLY A 152 3.98 -15.38 -10.06
CA GLY A 152 4.49 -14.97 -8.76
C GLY A 152 5.24 -13.64 -8.73
N PHE A 153 5.03 -12.74 -9.70
CA PHE A 153 5.60 -11.38 -9.65
C PHE A 153 5.02 -10.52 -8.53
N LEU A 154 3.81 -10.86 -8.06
CA LEU A 154 3.07 -10.16 -7.01
C LEU A 154 2.85 -11.11 -5.81
N PRO A 155 3.80 -11.16 -4.85
CA PRO A 155 3.72 -12.12 -3.75
C PRO A 155 2.53 -11.88 -2.83
N VAL A 156 1.74 -12.93 -2.59
CA VAL A 156 0.52 -12.93 -1.77
C VAL A 156 0.48 -14.15 -0.83
N PRO A 157 1.41 -14.28 0.15
CA PRO A 157 1.50 -15.45 1.04
C PRO A 157 0.19 -15.85 1.73
N TYR A 158 -0.65 -14.85 2.01
CA TYR A 158 -1.90 -15.02 2.75
C TYR A 158 -3.13 -15.15 1.85
N LEU A 159 -2.97 -15.38 0.54
CA LEU A 159 -4.11 -15.67 -0.35
C LEU A 159 -4.87 -16.91 0.14
N TRP A 160 -6.19 -16.81 0.34
CA TRP A 160 -7.00 -17.91 0.89
C TRP A 160 -7.72 -18.74 -0.18
N GLY A 161 -8.12 -18.13 -1.31
CA GLY A 161 -8.80 -18.81 -2.41
C GLY A 161 -7.87 -19.21 -3.55
N GLU A 162 -8.30 -20.15 -4.39
CA GLU A 162 -7.59 -20.59 -5.61
C GLU A 162 -6.11 -20.94 -5.37
N VAL A 163 -5.85 -21.62 -4.26
CA VAL A 163 -4.51 -21.83 -3.71
C VAL A 163 -3.62 -22.66 -4.64
N ASP A 164 -4.22 -23.66 -5.30
CA ASP A 164 -3.54 -24.56 -6.21
C ASP A 164 -3.24 -23.88 -7.56
N GLU A 165 -4.07 -22.92 -7.97
CA GLU A 165 -3.84 -22.14 -9.17
C GLU A 165 -2.66 -21.18 -8.99
N PHE A 166 -2.60 -20.52 -7.84
CA PHE A 166 -1.65 -19.44 -7.56
C PHE A 166 -0.50 -19.84 -6.62
N ILE A 167 -0.03 -21.09 -6.73
CA ILE A 167 1.07 -21.62 -5.89
C ILE A 167 2.33 -20.74 -5.90
N TYR A 168 2.69 -20.18 -7.06
CA TYR A 168 3.90 -19.36 -7.20
C TYR A 168 3.73 -17.97 -6.58
N ALA A 169 2.52 -17.41 -6.61
CA ALA A 169 2.22 -16.16 -5.93
C ALA A 169 2.30 -16.30 -4.40
N LYS A 170 2.03 -17.51 -3.87
CA LYS A 170 2.09 -17.81 -2.43
C LYS A 170 3.44 -18.27 -1.91
N PHE A 171 4.40 -18.52 -2.79
CA PHE A 171 5.68 -19.14 -2.43
C PHE A 171 6.45 -18.37 -1.36
N TRP A 172 6.50 -17.04 -1.50
CA TRP A 172 7.26 -16.17 -0.62
C TRP A 172 6.57 -15.94 0.71
N ARG A 173 7.33 -15.93 1.81
CA ARG A 173 6.85 -15.53 3.13
C ARG A 173 7.15 -14.06 3.37
N THR A 174 6.46 -13.45 4.33
CA THR A 174 6.72 -12.06 4.74
C THR A 174 6.93 -11.95 6.24
N LYS A 175 7.79 -11.03 6.68
CA LYS A 175 7.99 -10.71 8.10
C LYS A 175 8.07 -9.21 8.37
N PRO A 176 7.69 -8.77 9.59
CA PRO A 176 8.02 -7.44 10.08
C PRO A 176 9.53 -7.25 10.21
N VAL A 177 10.08 -6.23 9.55
CA VAL A 177 11.48 -5.83 9.64
C VAL A 177 11.54 -4.31 9.79
N LYS A 178 12.01 -3.83 10.94
CA LYS A 178 12.11 -2.39 11.27
C LYS A 178 10.80 -1.62 11.00
N GLY A 179 9.66 -2.19 11.42
CA GLY A 179 8.32 -1.60 11.26
C GLY A 179 7.76 -1.60 9.84
N GLY A 180 8.43 -2.22 8.86
CA GLY A 180 7.88 -2.50 7.53
C GLY A 180 7.67 -4.00 7.31
N ILE A 181 6.91 -4.38 6.29
CA ILE A 181 6.76 -5.77 5.86
C ILE A 181 7.75 -6.03 4.72
N LYS A 182 8.55 -7.10 4.84
CA LYS A 182 9.51 -7.53 3.82
C LYS A 182 9.28 -8.98 3.44
N ILE A 183 9.53 -9.31 2.18
CA ILE A 183 9.61 -10.70 1.72
C ILE A 183 10.87 -11.35 2.29
N VAL A 184 10.74 -12.57 2.79
CA VAL A 184 11.84 -13.33 3.39
C VAL A 184 11.94 -14.75 2.82
N ASP A 185 13.16 -15.29 2.83
CA ASP A 185 13.44 -16.68 2.46
C ASP A 185 13.11 -17.66 3.60
N GLU A 186 13.41 -18.94 3.41
CA GLU A 186 13.23 -20.01 4.40
C GLU A 186 14.01 -19.80 5.72
N ASN A 187 15.10 -19.02 5.67
CA ASN A 187 15.94 -18.67 6.81
C ASN A 187 15.55 -17.32 7.42
N ASP A 188 14.38 -16.79 7.06
CA ASP A 188 13.84 -15.50 7.51
C ASP A 188 14.69 -14.28 7.13
N ARG A 189 15.53 -14.40 6.10
CA ARG A 189 16.36 -13.30 5.61
C ARG A 189 15.63 -12.51 4.53
N PRO A 190 15.67 -11.17 4.56
CA PRO A 190 15.08 -10.34 3.51
C PRO A 190 15.59 -10.72 2.11
N VAL A 191 14.66 -10.82 1.17
CA VAL A 191 14.94 -11.17 -0.23
C VAL A 191 14.98 -9.90 -1.07
N THR A 192 15.88 -9.86 -2.06
CA THR A 192 15.93 -8.76 -3.04
C THR A 192 14.82 -8.91 -4.07
N TYR A 193 14.30 -7.79 -4.58
CA TYR A 193 13.25 -7.84 -5.60
C TYR A 193 13.72 -8.43 -6.93
N HIS A 194 15.01 -8.38 -7.25
CA HIS A 194 15.59 -9.15 -8.36
C HIS A 194 15.36 -10.65 -8.20
N LYS A 195 15.57 -11.21 -6.99
CA LYS A 195 15.33 -12.63 -6.75
C LYS A 195 13.84 -13.00 -6.84
N VAL A 196 12.94 -12.09 -6.47
CA VAL A 196 11.48 -12.26 -6.68
C VAL A 196 11.16 -12.30 -8.17
N VAL A 197 11.73 -11.38 -8.95
CA VAL A 197 11.58 -11.33 -10.41
C VAL A 197 12.13 -12.59 -11.08
N ASP A 198 13.35 -13.01 -10.74
CA ASP A 198 13.99 -14.20 -11.33
C ASP A 198 13.18 -15.47 -11.05
N TYR A 199 12.67 -15.60 -9.82
CA TYR A 199 11.75 -16.66 -9.45
C TYR A 199 10.50 -16.65 -10.33
N ALA A 200 9.85 -15.49 -10.48
CA ALA A 200 8.63 -15.39 -11.27
C ALA A 200 8.86 -15.68 -12.76
N LYS A 201 9.97 -15.17 -13.33
CA LYS A 201 10.37 -15.45 -14.72
C LYS A 201 10.56 -16.95 -14.96
N GLY A 202 11.08 -17.69 -13.98
CA GLY A 202 11.25 -19.14 -14.06
C GLY A 202 9.94 -19.91 -14.26
N ASN A 203 8.81 -19.34 -13.83
CA ASN A 203 7.51 -20.01 -13.83
C ASN A 203 6.64 -19.66 -15.05
N ILE A 204 6.98 -18.61 -15.81
CA ILE A 204 6.14 -18.08 -16.90
C ILE A 204 5.75 -19.17 -17.91
N LYS A 205 6.72 -19.94 -18.40
CA LYS A 205 6.47 -20.96 -19.45
C LYS A 205 5.45 -22.02 -19.02
N GLU A 206 5.49 -22.40 -17.75
CA GLU A 206 4.54 -23.36 -17.22
C GLU A 206 3.14 -22.74 -17.15
N ILE A 207 3.03 -21.52 -16.63
CA ILE A 207 1.76 -20.80 -16.54
C ILE A 207 1.16 -20.57 -17.92
N GLU A 208 1.95 -20.11 -18.89
CA GLU A 208 1.54 -19.94 -20.29
C GLU A 208 1.06 -21.26 -20.91
N GLY A 209 1.68 -22.39 -20.57
CA GLY A 209 1.24 -23.72 -21.01
C GLY A 209 -0.07 -24.22 -20.39
N ARG A 210 -0.51 -23.64 -19.25
CA ARG A 210 -1.80 -23.95 -18.62
C ARG A 210 -2.97 -23.23 -19.27
N ILE A 211 -2.71 -22.11 -19.95
CA ILE A 211 -3.75 -21.38 -20.68
C ILE A 211 -4.07 -22.20 -21.93
N PRO A 212 -5.26 -22.80 -22.02
CA PRO A 212 -5.64 -23.48 -23.24
C PRO A 212 -5.59 -22.47 -24.38
N SER A 213 -5.01 -22.88 -25.51
CA SER A 213 -4.99 -22.11 -26.75
C SER A 213 -6.41 -21.95 -27.27
N PHE A 214 -7.18 -21.03 -26.68
CA PHE A 214 -8.47 -20.59 -27.16
C PHE A 214 -8.31 -19.17 -27.70
N LEU A 215 -7.73 -19.13 -28.90
CA LEU A 215 -8.07 -18.21 -29.98
C LEU A 215 -8.24 -19.04 -31.25
#